data_AF-A0AAV0X386-F1
#
_entry.id   AF-A0AAV0X386-F1
#
_cell.length_a   1.000
_cell.length_b   1.000
_cell.length_c   1.000
_cell.angle_alpha   90.00
_cell.angle_beta   90.00
_cell.angle_gamma   90.00
#
_symmetry.space_group_name_H-M   'P 1'
#
loop_
_entity.id
_entity.type
_entity.pdbx_description
1 polymer ?
#
loop_
_entity_poly.entity_id
_entity_poly.type
_entity_poly.pdbx_seq_one_letter_code
_entity_poly.pdbx_strand_id
1 'polypeptide(L)'
;MRRELFEFLRKNGNIRPLDAQSRKIIIEYVENKLNVRSIQTNIPSVIFTFLSSLQKKWKECGRSANKLYLKYSLWLDTKLMFSFKKNEPNNTMTEGRGRPKKPFQESCEKTKKRKVQHLLDSHSSQELAFSSRLSLHRSGKRHASSVIQEVTEKTPTRAHKFKKAYKMSMRKPRKREISITDLFENISLGKPVGLIQI
;
A
#
# COMPACT_ATOMS: atom_id res chain seq x y z
N MET A 1 -20.56 31.67 10.87
CA MET A 1 -20.81 30.48 10.02
C MET A 1 -21.70 29.43 10.68
N ARG A 2 -21.40 28.90 11.89
CA ARG A 2 -22.27 27.89 12.53
C ARG A 2 -23.68 28.39 12.81
N ARG A 3 -23.81 29.60 13.38
CA ARG A 3 -25.09 30.30 13.59
C ARG A 3 -25.89 30.47 12.30
N GLU A 4 -25.25 30.95 11.25
CA GLU A 4 -25.89 31.16 9.94
C GLU A 4 -26.37 29.84 9.32
N LEU A 5 -25.55 28.80 9.45
CA LEU A 5 -25.91 27.47 8.97
C LEU A 5 -27.08 26.88 9.78
N PHE A 6 -27.14 27.12 11.09
CA PHE A 6 -28.29 26.73 11.90
C PHE A 6 -29.58 27.45 11.48
N GLU A 7 -29.52 28.76 11.20
CA GLU A 7 -30.67 29.50 10.71
C GLU A 7 -31.10 29.06 9.30
N PHE A 8 -30.16 28.76 8.41
CA PHE A 8 -30.44 28.15 7.10
C PHE A 8 -31.18 26.81 7.24
N LEU A 9 -30.72 25.94 8.14
CA LEU A 9 -31.36 24.65 8.41
C LEU A 9 -32.76 24.79 9.01
N ARG A 10 -32.97 25.80 9.85
CA ARG A 10 -34.26 26.11 10.46
C ARG A 10 -35.27 26.61 9.44
N LYS A 11 -34.85 27.51 8.54
CA LYS A 11 -35.71 28.04 7.46
C LYS A 11 -36.13 26.97 6.45
N ASN A 12 -35.25 26.03 6.14
CA ASN A 12 -35.51 24.96 5.19
C ASN A 12 -36.15 23.70 5.83
N GLY A 13 -36.59 23.77 7.09
CA GLY A 13 -37.29 22.67 7.78
C GLY A 13 -36.44 21.43 8.08
N ASN A 14 -35.12 21.48 7.85
CA ASN A 14 -34.29 20.30 7.69
C ASN A 14 -33.24 20.13 8.80
N ILE A 15 -33.65 20.31 10.06
CA ILE A 15 -32.79 20.16 11.24
C ILE A 15 -32.44 18.67 11.51
N ARG A 16 -32.92 17.74 10.66
CA ARG A 16 -32.51 16.32 10.61
C ARG A 16 -31.61 16.00 9.40
N PRO A 17 -30.42 16.59 9.27
CA PRO A 17 -29.59 16.46 8.06
C PRO A 17 -28.81 15.13 7.98
N LEU A 18 -29.39 14.03 8.48
CA LEU A 18 -28.86 12.67 8.26
C LEU A 18 -29.33 12.06 6.93
N ASP A 19 -30.20 12.75 6.20
CA ASP A 19 -30.58 12.35 4.86
C ASP A 19 -29.55 12.84 3.81
N ALA A 20 -29.35 12.04 2.75
CA ALA A 20 -28.31 12.27 1.74
C ALA A 20 -28.60 13.49 0.86
N GLN A 21 -29.86 13.73 0.51
CA GLN A 21 -30.29 14.91 -0.25
C GLN A 21 -30.06 16.18 0.55
N SER A 22 -30.47 16.14 1.81
CA SER A 22 -30.30 17.23 2.78
C SER A 22 -28.83 17.63 2.95
N ARG A 23 -27.92 16.66 3.04
CA ARG A 23 -26.48 16.91 3.10
C ARG A 23 -25.93 17.56 1.84
N LYS A 24 -26.39 17.13 0.66
CA LYS A 24 -25.93 17.66 -0.62
C LYS A 24 -26.24 19.16 -0.73
N ILE A 25 -27.45 19.55 -0.36
CA ILE A 25 -27.89 20.96 -0.36
C ILE A 25 -27.04 21.81 0.60
N ILE A 26 -26.72 21.28 1.79
CA ILE A 26 -25.90 22.00 2.78
C ILE A 26 -24.46 22.17 2.28
N ILE A 27 -23.89 21.13 1.68
CA ILE A 27 -22.54 21.18 1.12
C ILE A 27 -22.49 22.21 -0.01
N GLU A 28 -23.45 22.18 -0.92
CA GLU A 28 -23.58 23.14 -2.03
C GLU A 28 -23.71 24.59 -1.53
N TYR A 29 -24.53 24.83 -0.50
CA TYR A 29 -24.63 26.16 0.13
C TYR A 29 -23.29 26.65 0.70
N VAL A 30 -22.55 25.76 1.37
CA VAL A 30 -21.24 26.08 1.97
C VAL A 30 -20.18 26.30 0.90
N GLU A 31 -20.17 25.51 -0.16
CA GLU A 31 -19.26 25.64 -1.31
C GLU A 31 -19.48 26.96 -2.06
N ASN A 32 -20.75 27.31 -2.33
CA ASN A 32 -21.12 28.57 -2.95
C ASN A 32 -20.73 29.78 -2.08
N LYS A 33 -20.93 29.69 -0.75
CA LYS A 33 -20.58 30.77 0.18
C LYS A 33 -19.07 30.94 0.35
N LEU A 34 -18.30 29.86 0.25
CA LEU A 34 -16.84 29.92 0.33
C LEU A 34 -16.20 30.35 -1.00
N ASN A 35 -16.96 30.42 -2.10
CA ASN A 35 -16.48 30.66 -3.46
C ASN A 35 -15.33 29.70 -3.87
N VAL A 36 -15.33 28.48 -3.32
CA VAL A 36 -14.25 27.51 -3.49
C VAL A 36 -14.85 26.21 -4.01
N ARG A 37 -14.85 26.04 -5.33
CA ARG A 37 -15.45 24.87 -5.99
C ARG A 37 -14.61 23.58 -5.94
N SER A 38 -13.34 23.59 -5.52
CA SER A 38 -12.48 22.41 -5.77
C SER A 38 -11.30 22.15 -4.81
N ILE A 39 -11.02 23.00 -3.82
CA ILE A 39 -9.73 22.93 -3.09
C ILE A 39 -9.85 22.24 -1.70
N GLN A 40 -11.04 22.14 -1.13
CA GLN A 40 -11.22 21.63 0.23
C GLN A 40 -11.76 20.20 0.24
N THR A 41 -10.93 19.22 0.59
CA THR A 41 -11.35 17.81 0.66
C THR A 41 -12.08 17.44 1.95
N ASN A 42 -12.15 18.35 2.92
CA ASN A 42 -12.72 18.06 4.24
C ASN A 42 -14.06 18.78 4.51
N ILE A 43 -14.64 19.51 3.54
CA ILE A 43 -15.97 20.14 3.73
C ILE A 43 -17.00 19.10 4.18
N PRO A 44 -17.16 17.93 3.51
CA PRO A 44 -18.19 16.98 3.91
C PRO A 44 -18.01 16.45 5.34
N SER A 45 -16.78 16.19 5.77
CA SER A 45 -16.49 15.65 7.11
C SER A 45 -16.65 16.68 8.23
N VAL A 46 -16.24 17.93 7.98
CA VAL A 46 -16.43 19.05 8.91
C VAL A 46 -17.92 19.35 9.09
N ILE A 47 -18.67 19.40 7.98
CA ILE A 47 -20.11 19.58 8.01
C ILE A 47 -20.79 18.43 8.74
N PHE A 48 -20.40 17.17 8.47
CA PHE A 48 -20.94 16.02 9.19
C PHE A 48 -20.74 16.13 10.71
N THR A 49 -19.52 16.46 11.15
CA THR A 49 -19.20 16.58 12.57
C THR A 49 -19.96 17.73 13.23
N PHE A 50 -20.10 18.85 12.52
CA PHE A 50 -20.94 19.97 12.96
C PHE A 50 -22.40 19.56 13.11
N LEU A 51 -22.97 18.88 12.12
CA LEU A 51 -24.37 18.46 12.13
C LEU A 51 -24.65 17.44 13.24
N SER A 52 -23.78 16.46 13.45
CA SER A 52 -23.89 15.52 14.58
C SER A 52 -23.85 16.25 15.93
N SER A 53 -22.93 17.21 16.06
CA SER A 53 -22.81 18.03 17.27
C SER A 53 -24.04 18.92 17.50
N LEU A 54 -24.57 19.51 16.44
CA LEU A 54 -25.77 20.33 16.44
C LEU A 54 -26.98 19.50 16.88
N GLN A 55 -27.15 18.29 16.32
CA GLN A 55 -28.27 17.41 16.68
C GLN A 55 -28.25 17.00 18.15
N LYS A 56 -27.06 16.66 18.69
CA LYS A 56 -26.91 16.34 20.11
C LYS A 56 -27.36 17.53 20.98
N LYS A 57 -26.83 18.72 20.69
CA LYS A 57 -27.18 19.96 21.42
C LYS A 57 -28.64 20.36 21.25
N TRP A 58 -29.21 20.15 20.06
CA TRP A 58 -30.62 20.39 19.76
C TRP A 58 -31.53 19.50 20.60
N LYS A 59 -31.19 18.21 20.73
CA LYS A 59 -31.90 17.26 21.60
C LYS A 59 -31.82 17.67 23.07
N GLU A 60 -30.63 18.05 23.54
CA GLU A 60 -30.41 18.50 24.93
C GLU A 60 -31.18 19.79 25.28
N CYS A 61 -31.41 20.67 24.30
CA CYS A 61 -32.19 21.90 24.48
C CYS A 61 -33.71 21.68 24.32
N GLY A 62 -34.17 20.43 24.26
CA GLY A 62 -35.58 20.10 24.04
C GLY A 62 -36.11 20.61 22.69
N ARG A 63 -35.24 20.71 21.68
CA ARG A 63 -35.56 21.23 20.35
C ARG A 63 -36.10 22.68 20.37
N SER A 64 -35.63 23.49 21.31
CA SER A 64 -35.95 24.91 21.40
C SER A 64 -34.78 25.78 20.95
N ALA A 65 -35.02 26.66 19.97
CA ALA A 65 -34.03 27.61 19.46
C ALA A 65 -33.55 28.57 20.56
N ASN A 66 -34.49 29.11 21.35
CA ASN A 66 -34.15 30.05 22.42
C ASN A 66 -33.23 29.41 23.47
N LYS A 67 -33.52 28.16 23.88
CA LYS A 67 -32.67 27.41 24.82
C LYS A 67 -31.29 27.11 24.23
N LEU A 68 -31.22 26.79 22.93
CA LEU A 68 -29.96 26.57 22.23
C LEU A 68 -29.11 27.85 22.20
N TYR A 69 -29.72 29.00 21.91
CA TYR A 69 -29.03 30.29 21.87
C TYR A 69 -28.50 30.70 23.23
N LEU A 70 -29.28 30.50 24.30
CA LEU A 70 -28.85 30.84 25.66
C LEU A 70 -27.73 29.92 26.16
N LYS A 71 -27.84 28.61 25.90
CA LYS A 71 -26.92 27.61 26.45
C LYS A 71 -25.64 27.42 25.63
N TYR A 72 -25.72 27.58 24.31
CA TYR A 72 -24.63 27.26 23.38
C TYR A 72 -24.25 28.44 22.46
N SER A 73 -24.49 29.69 22.89
CA SER A 73 -24.10 30.92 22.16
C SER A 73 -22.65 30.88 21.70
N LEU A 74 -21.71 30.67 22.64
CA LEU A 74 -20.28 30.63 22.36
C LEU A 74 -19.94 29.59 21.27
N TRP A 75 -20.57 28.42 21.34
CA TRP A 75 -20.36 27.35 20.35
C TRP A 75 -20.92 27.70 18.96
N LEU A 76 -22.02 28.45 18.88
CA LEU A 76 -22.60 28.92 17.62
C LEU A 76 -21.79 30.05 16.97
N ASP A 77 -21.06 30.82 17.77
CA ASP A 77 -20.24 31.94 17.29
C ASP A 77 -18.85 31.49 16.83
N THR A 78 -18.39 30.32 17.24
CA THR A 78 -17.13 29.75 16.72
C THR A 78 -17.18 29.46 15.21
N LYS A 79 -16.05 29.70 14.54
CA LYS A 79 -15.87 29.47 13.09
C LYS A 79 -15.66 27.98 12.78
N LEU A 80 -16.14 27.53 11.62
CA LEU A 80 -15.80 26.21 11.09
C LEU A 80 -14.40 26.27 10.46
N MET A 81 -13.53 25.35 10.86
CA MET A 81 -12.18 25.23 10.31
C MET A 81 -12.19 24.22 9.18
N PHE A 82 -11.85 24.68 7.97
CA PHE A 82 -11.67 23.83 6.80
C PHE A 82 -10.17 23.70 6.51
N SER A 83 -9.74 22.51 6.09
CA SER A 83 -8.35 22.25 5.74
C SER A 83 -8.22 22.16 4.23
N PHE A 84 -7.22 22.87 3.71
CA PHE A 84 -6.86 22.83 2.30
C PHE A 84 -5.80 21.74 2.14
N LYS A 85 -6.01 20.78 1.24
CA LYS A 85 -4.91 19.90 0.84
C LYS A 85 -3.94 20.77 0.03
N LYS A 86 -2.72 20.96 0.53
CA LYS A 86 -1.62 21.32 -0.35
C LYS A 86 -1.41 20.15 -1.31
N ASN A 87 -1.22 20.44 -2.60
CA ASN A 87 -0.86 19.46 -3.61
C ASN A 87 0.59 18.97 -3.38
N GLU A 88 0.85 18.37 -2.24
CA GLU A 88 2.08 17.62 -1.99
C GLU A 88 1.87 16.18 -2.47
N PRO A 89 2.82 15.58 -3.20
CA PRO A 89 2.72 14.20 -3.64
C PRO A 89 2.56 13.31 -2.40
N ASN A 90 1.38 12.68 -2.30
CA ASN A 90 0.98 11.86 -1.15
C ASN A 90 1.99 10.74 -0.90
N ASN A 91 2.97 11.00 -0.04
CA ASN A 91 3.88 9.99 0.50
C ASN A 91 3.74 9.86 2.02
N THR A 92 2.64 10.34 2.59
CA THR A 92 2.28 10.07 3.98
C THR A 92 1.49 8.78 4.03
N MET A 93 2.15 7.72 4.50
CA MET A 93 1.49 6.51 4.97
C MET A 93 0.34 6.93 5.89
N THR A 94 -0.88 6.61 5.49
CA THR A 94 -2.05 6.91 6.30
C THR A 94 -1.95 6.08 7.58
N GLU A 95 -1.68 6.75 8.71
CA GLU A 95 -1.98 6.27 10.06
C GLU A 95 -3.51 6.24 10.23
N GLY A 96 -4.18 5.43 9.40
CA GLY A 96 -5.59 5.16 9.53
C GLY A 96 -5.83 4.37 10.80
N ARG A 97 -6.82 4.80 11.60
CA ARG A 97 -7.34 4.04 12.74
C ARG A 97 -7.47 2.55 12.38
N GLY A 98 -6.90 1.68 13.21
CA GLY A 98 -6.92 0.24 13.01
C GLY A 98 -5.72 -0.46 13.65
N ARG A 99 -5.64 -1.78 13.47
CA ARG A 99 -4.50 -2.58 13.94
C ARG A 99 -3.23 -2.18 13.17
N PRO A 100 -2.09 -1.95 13.87
CA PRO A 100 -0.81 -1.69 13.22
C PRO A 100 -0.51 -2.75 12.16
N LYS A 101 -0.14 -2.30 10.96
CA LYS A 101 0.23 -3.20 9.87
C LYS A 101 1.67 -3.67 10.09
N LYS A 102 1.87 -4.99 10.15
CA LYS A 102 3.21 -5.58 10.14
C LYS A 102 3.99 -5.15 8.89
N PRO A 103 5.32 -4.96 8.96
CA PRO A 103 6.15 -4.66 7.79
C PRO A 103 6.11 -5.82 6.78
N PHE A 104 6.46 -5.56 5.52
CA PHE A 104 6.40 -6.56 4.46
C PHE A 104 7.25 -7.80 4.78
N GLN A 105 8.48 -7.60 5.27
CA GLN A 105 9.44 -8.68 5.53
C GLN A 105 8.94 -9.71 6.57
N GLU A 106 8.29 -9.22 7.63
CA GLU A 106 7.75 -10.03 8.75
C GLU A 106 6.34 -10.59 8.48
N SER A 107 5.73 -10.24 7.35
CA SER A 107 4.40 -10.74 7.00
C SER A 107 4.48 -12.21 6.54
N CYS A 108 3.45 -13.00 6.85
CA CYS A 108 3.31 -14.34 6.28
C CYS A 108 3.08 -14.29 4.76
N GLU A 109 3.34 -15.39 4.07
CA GLU A 109 3.28 -15.48 2.61
C GLU A 109 1.91 -15.06 2.04
N LYS A 110 0.81 -15.52 2.65
CA LYS A 110 -0.56 -15.12 2.29
C LYS A 110 -0.75 -13.60 2.34
N THR A 111 -0.17 -12.94 3.34
CA THR A 111 -0.26 -11.49 3.50
C THR A 111 0.65 -10.75 2.52
N LYS A 112 1.85 -11.27 2.25
CA LYS A 112 2.76 -10.72 1.23
C LYS A 112 2.10 -10.71 -0.14
N LYS A 113 1.48 -11.83 -0.56
CA LYS A 113 0.71 -11.93 -1.81
C LYS A 113 -0.38 -10.86 -1.91
N ARG A 114 -1.21 -10.72 -0.87
CA ARG A 114 -2.25 -9.68 -0.84
C ARG A 114 -1.67 -8.25 -0.95
N LYS A 115 -0.52 -7.99 -0.33
CA LYS A 115 0.15 -6.66 -0.40
C LYS A 115 0.65 -6.35 -1.81
N VAL A 116 1.17 -7.34 -2.54
CA VAL A 116 1.70 -7.14 -3.91
C VAL A 116 0.66 -7.31 -5.01
N GLN A 117 -0.55 -7.80 -4.71
CA GLN A 117 -1.60 -8.06 -5.71
C GLN A 117 -1.85 -6.85 -6.62
N HIS A 118 -1.96 -5.65 -6.05
CA HIS A 118 -2.16 -4.43 -6.84
C HIS A 118 -1.04 -4.17 -7.87
N LEU A 119 0.20 -4.57 -7.58
CA LEU A 119 1.32 -4.45 -8.52
C LEU A 119 1.14 -5.41 -9.70
N LEU A 120 0.67 -6.63 -9.42
CA LEU A 120 0.40 -7.66 -10.44
C LEU A 120 -0.78 -7.27 -11.34
N ASP A 121 -1.79 -6.61 -10.77
CA ASP A 121 -2.97 -6.17 -11.51
C ASP A 121 -2.67 -4.93 -12.37
N SER A 122 -1.72 -4.09 -11.95
CA SER A 122 -1.43 -2.81 -12.60
C SER A 122 -0.29 -2.85 -13.62
N HIS A 123 0.59 -3.85 -13.55
CA HIS A 123 1.81 -3.91 -14.37
C HIS A 123 1.96 -5.27 -15.05
N SER A 124 2.56 -5.25 -16.23
CA SER A 124 2.89 -6.46 -16.97
C SER A 124 4.03 -7.25 -16.32
N SER A 125 4.11 -8.54 -16.65
CA SER A 125 5.19 -9.41 -16.18
C SER A 125 6.59 -8.92 -16.61
N GLN A 126 6.71 -8.33 -17.81
CA GLN A 126 7.97 -7.76 -18.29
C GLN A 126 8.40 -6.54 -17.45
N GLU A 127 7.48 -5.63 -17.14
CA GLU A 127 7.77 -4.45 -16.31
C GLU A 127 8.18 -4.84 -14.88
N LEU A 128 7.53 -5.85 -14.32
CA LEU A 128 7.86 -6.38 -12.99
C LEU A 128 9.25 -7.05 -12.97
N ALA A 129 9.61 -7.78 -14.02
CA ALA A 129 10.94 -8.37 -14.17
C ALA A 129 12.03 -7.28 -14.30
N PHE A 130 11.80 -6.28 -15.16
CA PHE A 130 12.72 -5.18 -15.39
C PHE A 130 12.91 -4.31 -14.14
N SER A 131 11.83 -3.98 -13.43
CA SER A 131 11.88 -3.22 -12.18
C SER A 131 12.62 -3.99 -11.07
N SER A 132 12.41 -5.31 -10.98
CA SER A 132 13.15 -6.19 -10.06
C SER A 132 14.65 -6.18 -10.36
N ARG A 133 15.04 -6.29 -11.64
CA ARG A 133 16.44 -6.19 -12.10
C ARG A 133 17.04 -4.85 -11.70
N LEU A 134 16.36 -3.74 -11.99
CA LEU A 134 16.83 -2.39 -11.68
C LEU A 134 16.99 -2.16 -10.17
N SER A 135 16.06 -2.67 -9.36
CA SER A 135 16.11 -2.60 -7.90
C SER A 135 17.32 -3.35 -7.32
N LEU A 136 17.58 -4.57 -7.81
CA LEU A 136 18.77 -5.34 -7.42
C LEU A 136 20.06 -4.65 -7.86
N HIS A 137 20.06 -4.06 -9.06
CA HIS A 137 21.20 -3.28 -9.53
C HIS A 137 21.45 -2.07 -8.61
N ARG A 138 20.42 -1.28 -8.27
CA ARG A 138 20.59 -0.12 -7.38
C ARG A 138 21.07 -0.50 -5.98
N SER A 139 20.66 -1.66 -5.47
CA SER A 139 21.13 -2.18 -4.18
C SER A 139 22.52 -2.84 -4.21
N GLY A 140 23.26 -2.74 -5.33
CA GLY A 140 24.61 -3.29 -5.47
C GLY A 140 24.67 -4.79 -5.77
N LYS A 141 23.52 -5.49 -5.87
CA LYS A 141 23.44 -6.94 -6.11
C LYS A 141 23.57 -7.27 -7.60
N ARG A 142 24.74 -6.96 -8.18
CA ARG A 142 25.05 -7.08 -9.62
C ARG A 142 24.83 -8.49 -10.17
N HIS A 143 25.33 -9.52 -9.49
CA HIS A 143 25.15 -10.91 -9.94
C HIS A 143 23.68 -11.34 -9.95
N ALA A 144 22.91 -11.01 -8.91
CA ALA A 144 21.48 -11.33 -8.85
C ALA A 144 20.69 -10.60 -9.95
N SER A 145 21.01 -9.33 -10.21
CA SER A 145 20.46 -8.56 -11.34
C SER A 145 20.75 -9.24 -12.68
N SER A 146 21.99 -9.71 -12.89
CA SER A 146 22.36 -10.42 -14.12
C SER A 146 21.59 -11.72 -14.28
N VAL A 147 21.40 -12.49 -13.21
CA VAL A 147 20.61 -13.73 -13.24
C VAL A 147 19.16 -13.46 -13.63
N ILE A 148 18.52 -12.43 -13.06
CA ILE A 148 17.16 -12.05 -13.46
C ILE A 148 17.13 -11.73 -14.95
N GLN A 149 18.03 -10.88 -15.43
CA GLN A 149 18.10 -10.53 -16.85
C GLN A 149 18.18 -11.76 -17.77
N GLU A 150 19.05 -12.71 -17.41
CA GLU A 150 19.24 -13.93 -18.20
C GLU A 150 18.02 -14.84 -18.24
N VAL A 151 17.29 -14.91 -17.12
CA VAL A 151 16.10 -15.76 -16.98
C VAL A 151 14.86 -15.13 -17.60
N THR A 152 14.70 -13.81 -17.50
CA THR A 152 13.47 -13.12 -17.90
C THR A 152 13.55 -12.48 -19.28
N GLU A 153 14.69 -11.92 -19.67
CA GLU A 153 14.82 -11.12 -20.91
C GLU A 153 15.50 -11.90 -22.06
N LYS A 154 16.45 -12.79 -21.78
CA LYS A 154 17.23 -13.48 -22.82
C LYS A 154 16.63 -14.80 -23.27
N THR A 155 16.50 -15.78 -22.38
CA THR A 155 16.00 -17.12 -22.78
C THR A 155 15.42 -17.88 -21.59
N PRO A 156 14.14 -18.32 -21.66
CA PRO A 156 13.49 -19.00 -20.53
C PRO A 156 14.13 -20.34 -20.18
N THR A 157 14.82 -21.00 -21.12
CA THR A 157 15.55 -22.26 -20.89
C THR A 157 16.75 -22.09 -19.96
N ARG A 158 17.24 -20.87 -19.76
CA ARG A 158 18.41 -20.57 -18.93
C ARG A 158 18.13 -20.81 -17.44
N ALA A 159 16.90 -20.58 -17.00
CA ALA A 159 16.45 -20.94 -15.66
C ALA A 159 16.61 -22.45 -15.38
N HIS A 160 16.28 -23.28 -16.37
CA HIS A 160 16.43 -24.73 -16.25
C HIS A 160 17.90 -25.13 -16.12
N LYS A 161 18.79 -24.52 -16.92
CA LYS A 161 20.25 -24.75 -16.84
C LYS A 161 20.79 -24.38 -15.46
N PHE A 162 20.43 -23.23 -14.91
CA PHE A 162 20.83 -22.84 -13.55
C PHE A 162 20.34 -23.84 -12.50
N LYS A 163 19.07 -24.26 -12.57
CA LYS A 163 18.51 -25.28 -11.67
C LYS A 163 19.26 -26.60 -11.75
N LYS A 164 19.62 -27.05 -12.96
CA LYS A 164 20.38 -28.29 -13.18
C LYS A 164 21.80 -28.18 -12.62
N ALA A 165 22.52 -27.10 -12.93
CA ALA A 165 23.87 -26.87 -12.43
C ALA A 165 23.91 -26.80 -10.90
N TYR A 166 22.98 -26.07 -10.28
CA TYR A 166 22.86 -26.00 -8.81
C TYR A 166 22.60 -27.38 -8.19
N LYS A 167 21.69 -28.19 -8.77
CA LYS A 167 21.47 -29.57 -8.31
C LYS A 167 22.72 -30.43 -8.43
N MET A 168 23.50 -30.27 -9.51
CA MET A 168 24.75 -31.01 -9.71
C MET A 168 25.81 -30.59 -8.70
N SER A 169 25.95 -29.30 -8.40
CA SER A 169 26.93 -28.81 -7.41
C SER A 169 26.58 -29.22 -5.98
N MET A 170 25.29 -29.41 -5.67
CA MET A 170 24.83 -29.89 -4.35
C MET A 170 25.00 -31.40 -4.15
N ARG A 171 25.33 -32.15 -5.20
CA ARG A 171 25.66 -33.58 -5.06
C ARG A 171 27.04 -33.70 -4.41
N LYS A 172 27.11 -34.34 -3.24
CA LYS A 172 28.40 -34.74 -2.64
C LYS A 172 29.18 -35.55 -3.68
N PRO A 173 30.51 -35.35 -3.82
CA PRO A 173 31.30 -36.21 -4.68
C PRO A 173 31.11 -37.65 -4.20
N ARG A 174 30.71 -38.55 -5.11
CA ARG A 174 30.77 -39.98 -4.83
C ARG A 174 32.24 -40.27 -4.54
N LYS A 175 32.53 -40.84 -3.36
CA LYS A 175 33.84 -41.47 -3.13
C LYS A 175 33.99 -42.47 -4.27
N ARG A 176 34.94 -42.22 -5.18
CA ARG A 176 35.34 -43.25 -6.15
C ARG A 176 36.05 -44.29 -5.30
N GLU A 177 35.36 -45.36 -4.96
CA GLU A 177 36.03 -46.58 -4.53
C GLU A 177 36.80 -47.05 -5.75
N ILE A 178 38.08 -46.74 -5.78
CA ILE A 178 38.99 -47.30 -6.77
C ILE A 178 39.14 -48.75 -6.34
N SER A 179 38.65 -49.68 -7.15
CA SER A 179 38.85 -51.10 -6.87
C SER A 179 40.36 -51.36 -6.91
N ILE A 180 40.85 -52.20 -5.99
CA ILE A 180 42.26 -52.63 -5.99
C ILE A 180 42.63 -53.24 -7.35
N THR A 181 41.68 -53.87 -8.04
CA THR A 181 41.86 -54.40 -9.41
C THR A 181 42.23 -53.31 -10.42
N ASP A 182 41.62 -52.13 -10.32
CA ASP A 182 41.85 -51.01 -11.24
C ASP A 182 43.24 -50.37 -11.00
N LEU A 183 43.78 -50.49 -9.78
CA LEU A 183 45.15 -50.09 -9.45
C LEU A 183 46.17 -51.08 -10.02
N PHE A 184 45.90 -52.39 -9.92
CA PHE A 184 46.79 -53.42 -10.46
C PHE A 184 46.85 -53.42 -12.00
N GLU A 185 45.74 -53.17 -12.69
CA GLU A 185 45.71 -53.08 -14.16
C GLU A 185 46.54 -51.90 -14.68
N ASN A 186 46.53 -50.76 -13.99
CA ASN A 186 47.30 -49.58 -14.38
C ASN A 186 48.82 -49.73 -14.12
N ILE A 187 49.20 -50.46 -13.07
CA ILE A 187 50.61 -50.79 -12.77
C ILE A 187 51.15 -51.82 -13.77
N SER A 188 50.36 -52.83 -14.12
CA SER A 188 50.74 -53.88 -15.09
C SER A 188 50.96 -53.32 -16.51
N LEU A 189 50.23 -52.27 -16.89
CA LEU A 189 50.34 -51.62 -18.20
C LEU A 189 51.37 -50.47 -18.24
N GLY A 190 52.14 -50.23 -17.17
CA GLY A 190 53.20 -49.23 -17.13
C GLY A 190 52.75 -47.77 -17.31
N LYS A 191 51.46 -47.48 -17.05
CA LYS A 191 50.92 -46.11 -17.20
C LYS A 191 51.21 -45.27 -15.95
N PRO A 192 51.72 -44.03 -16.06
CA PRO A 192 51.97 -43.20 -14.90
C PRO A 192 50.66 -42.83 -14.20
N VAL A 193 50.65 -43.01 -12.88
CA VAL A 193 49.54 -42.73 -11.97
C VAL A 193 49.29 -41.23 -11.94
N GLY A 194 48.53 -40.70 -12.90
CA GLY A 194 48.25 -39.27 -12.98
C GLY A 194 47.51 -38.77 -14.21
N LEU A 195 47.46 -39.51 -15.31
CA LEU A 195 46.66 -39.12 -16.49
C LEU A 195 45.25 -39.69 -16.42
N ILE A 196 44.43 -39.06 -15.58
CA ILE A 196 42.97 -39.18 -15.67
C ILE A 196 42.55 -38.30 -16.85
N GLN A 197 42.14 -38.89 -17.98
CA GLN A 197 41.47 -38.14 -19.04
C GLN A 197 40.17 -37.54 -18.50
N ILE A 198 40.05 -36.22 -18.65
CA ILE A 198 38.89 -35.40 -18.27
C ILE A 198 37.73 -35.65 -19.24
#